data_AF-A0A938BS21-F1
#
_entry.id   AF-A0A938BS21-F1
#
_cell.length_a   1.000
_cell.length_b   1.000
_cell.length_c   1.000
_cell.angle_alpha   90.00
_cell.angle_beta   90.00
_cell.angle_gamma   90.00
#
_symmetry.space_group_name_H-M   'P 1'
#
loop_
_entity.id
_entity.type
_entity.pdbx_description
1 polymer ?
#
loop_
_entity_poly.entity_id
_entity_poly.type
_entity_poly.pdbx_seq_one_letter_code
_entity_poly.pdbx_strand_id
1 'polypeptide(L)'
;PDPGAGVSLVVTDLNWEGNFLPVYFFAGYTYGPGQVQIIENPTLGFCGTANVNNVEFSIAADFRGALGVGGTAGKHVCPPTIIPGACCFDGGNTCQVLLRAECVGMGGHFKGEDTVCAPNPCPTTWACCIGSLCFMLSEDECVNEQGGRWLVDRLCSGVVCADLHVCCLPGNSCVYLTAAECAGAGGAYVTDPLFQSCDPNPCPVSVEGASWGTIKSLYR
;
A
#
# COMPACT_ATOMS: atom_id res chain seq x y z
N PRO A 1 -33.96 -3.13 23.14
CA PRO A 1 -32.61 -3.10 23.73
C PRO A 1 -32.64 -2.16 24.94
N ASP A 2 -32.04 -2.55 26.05
CA ASP A 2 -31.81 -1.63 27.17
C ASP A 2 -30.87 -0.50 26.73
N PRO A 3 -30.89 0.66 27.40
CA PRO A 3 -29.94 1.73 27.14
C PRO A 3 -28.50 1.19 27.14
N GLY A 4 -27.82 1.27 25.99
CA GLY A 4 -26.42 0.83 25.83
C GLY A 4 -26.20 -0.62 25.38
N ALA A 5 -27.25 -1.39 25.06
CA ALA A 5 -27.11 -2.78 24.58
C ALA A 5 -26.71 -2.89 23.09
N GLY A 6 -26.73 -1.79 22.34
CA GLY A 6 -26.47 -1.75 20.90
C GLY A 6 -27.63 -2.30 20.05
N VAL A 7 -27.57 -2.04 18.74
CA VAL A 7 -28.52 -2.57 17.75
C VAL A 7 -27.75 -2.95 16.48
N SER A 8 -28.18 -4.01 15.79
CA SER A 8 -27.66 -4.36 14.46
C SER A 8 -28.71 -4.05 13.41
N LEU A 9 -28.31 -3.40 12.32
CA LEU A 9 -29.14 -3.08 11.17
C LEU A 9 -28.53 -3.77 9.94
N VAL A 10 -29.37 -4.43 9.15
CA VAL A 10 -28.96 -5.06 7.89
C VAL A 10 -29.57 -4.28 6.73
N VAL A 11 -28.74 -3.89 5.76
CA VAL A 11 -29.16 -3.21 4.52
C VAL A 11 -28.74 -4.07 3.33
N THR A 12 -29.55 -4.13 2.28
CA THR A 12 -29.26 -4.86 1.04
C THR A 12 -29.51 -3.97 -0.18
N ASP A 13 -28.81 -4.24 -1.29
CA ASP A 13 -28.89 -3.46 -2.53
C ASP A 13 -30.01 -3.93 -3.49
N LEU A 14 -30.84 -4.88 -3.07
CA LEU A 14 -31.93 -5.43 -3.87
C LEU A 14 -33.29 -5.16 -3.20
N ASN A 15 -34.31 -4.89 -4.01
CA ASN A 15 -35.70 -4.98 -3.56
C ASN A 15 -35.93 -6.40 -3.03
N TRP A 16 -36.24 -6.50 -1.75
CA TRP A 16 -36.22 -7.77 -1.02
C TRP A 16 -37.56 -8.49 -1.10
N GLU A 17 -37.53 -9.80 -1.38
CA GLU A 17 -38.69 -10.70 -1.50
C GLU A 17 -38.64 -11.90 -0.50
N GLY A 18 -38.16 -11.68 0.72
CA GLY A 18 -38.06 -12.72 1.76
C GLY A 18 -39.11 -12.60 2.87
N ASN A 19 -39.03 -13.47 3.88
CA ASN A 19 -39.68 -13.28 5.19
C ASN A 19 -38.61 -12.86 6.20
N PHE A 20 -38.80 -11.73 6.89
CA PHE A 20 -37.95 -11.40 8.03
C PHE A 20 -38.27 -12.41 9.14
N LEU A 21 -37.25 -12.93 9.82
CA LEU A 21 -37.37 -13.16 11.25
C LEU A 21 -36.94 -11.84 11.91
N PRO A 22 -37.87 -10.93 12.24
CA PRO A 22 -37.52 -9.75 13.01
C PRO A 22 -36.87 -10.23 14.30
N VAL A 23 -35.55 -10.02 14.42
CA VAL A 23 -34.84 -10.50 15.59
C VAL A 23 -35.24 -9.65 16.80
N TYR A 24 -35.41 -8.33 16.61
CA TYR A 24 -35.91 -7.40 17.63
C TYR A 24 -36.56 -6.16 17.01
N PHE A 25 -37.78 -5.83 17.45
CA PHE A 25 -38.35 -4.50 17.25
C PHE A 25 -37.81 -3.56 18.35
N PHE A 26 -37.54 -2.30 18.02
CA PHE A 26 -37.31 -1.26 19.01
C PHE A 26 -38.19 -0.05 18.69
N ALA A 27 -38.80 0.52 19.73
CA ALA A 27 -39.48 1.80 19.65
C ALA A 27 -38.64 2.82 20.42
N GLY A 28 -38.20 3.87 19.73
CA GLY A 28 -37.68 5.07 20.37
C GLY A 28 -38.79 6.12 20.42
N TYR A 29 -38.88 6.85 21.53
CA TYR A 29 -39.66 8.08 21.59
C TYR A 29 -38.75 9.22 22.01
N THR A 30 -39.06 10.43 21.57
CA THR A 30 -38.35 11.63 21.96
C THR A 30 -39.32 12.66 22.53
N TYR A 31 -38.85 13.46 23.48
CA TYR A 31 -39.64 14.55 24.06
C TYR A 31 -39.61 15.84 23.21
N GLY A 32 -38.98 15.77 22.03
CA GLY A 32 -38.83 16.90 21.11
C GLY A 32 -38.19 16.48 19.78
N PRO A 33 -38.15 17.39 18.80
CA PRO A 33 -37.45 17.17 17.53
C PRO A 33 -35.95 16.92 17.77
N GLY A 34 -35.35 16.01 17.00
CA GLY A 34 -33.93 15.72 17.13
C GLY A 34 -33.43 14.59 16.23
N GLN A 35 -32.24 14.09 16.56
CA GLN A 35 -31.60 12.98 15.86
C GLN A 35 -31.05 11.97 16.86
N VAL A 36 -31.19 10.69 16.54
CA VAL A 36 -30.54 9.57 17.24
C VAL A 36 -29.28 9.22 16.46
N GLN A 37 -28.11 9.61 16.97
CA GLN A 37 -26.82 9.34 16.33
C GLN A 37 -26.47 7.86 16.40
N ILE A 38 -25.95 7.32 15.30
CA ILE A 38 -25.33 6.00 15.31
C ILE A 38 -23.98 6.12 16.03
N ILE A 39 -23.84 5.40 17.14
CA ILE A 39 -22.62 5.39 17.96
C ILE A 39 -22.11 3.95 18.11
N GLU A 40 -20.91 3.80 18.67
CA GLU A 40 -20.43 2.50 19.11
C GLU A 40 -21.37 1.87 20.13
N ASN A 41 -21.48 0.55 20.06
CA ASN A 41 -22.02 -0.22 21.16
C ASN A 41 -21.18 0.09 22.42
N PRO A 42 -21.75 0.69 23.48
CA PRO A 42 -21.00 1.10 24.67
C PRO A 42 -20.30 -0.06 25.40
N THR A 43 -20.77 -1.29 25.22
CA THR A 43 -20.19 -2.49 25.84
C THR A 43 -19.06 -3.07 24.99
N LEU A 44 -19.22 -3.06 23.66
CA LEU A 44 -18.26 -3.68 22.74
C LEU A 44 -17.24 -2.67 22.15
N GLY A 45 -17.47 -1.36 22.29
CA GLY A 45 -16.66 -0.32 21.64
C GLY A 45 -16.67 -0.40 20.11
N PHE A 46 -17.70 -1.04 19.52
CA PHE A 46 -17.75 -1.34 18.08
C PHE A 46 -18.98 -0.72 17.41
N CYS A 47 -18.75 -0.12 16.24
CA CYS A 47 -19.76 0.30 15.29
C CYS A 47 -19.26 -0.09 13.90
N GLY A 48 -19.96 -1.00 13.22
CA GLY A 48 -19.47 -1.54 11.97
C GLY A 48 -20.40 -2.55 11.34
N THR A 49 -19.97 -3.12 10.22
CA THR A 49 -20.66 -4.22 9.55
C THR A 49 -19.82 -5.48 9.63
N ALA A 50 -20.47 -6.63 9.58
CA ALA A 50 -19.81 -7.91 9.44
C ALA A 50 -20.64 -8.77 8.48
N ASN A 51 -19.98 -9.56 7.65
CA ASN A 51 -20.65 -10.54 6.80
C ASN A 51 -19.79 -11.81 6.70
N VAL A 52 -20.28 -12.83 6.01
CA VAL A 52 -19.59 -14.13 5.90
C VAL A 52 -18.21 -14.04 5.22
N ASN A 53 -17.95 -12.97 4.48
CA ASN A 53 -16.69 -12.75 3.76
C ASN A 53 -15.79 -11.71 4.45
N ASN A 54 -16.30 -10.96 5.44
CA ASN A 54 -15.56 -9.89 6.10
C ASN A 54 -15.83 -9.93 7.61
N VAL A 55 -14.78 -10.25 8.35
CA VAL A 55 -14.88 -10.66 9.76
C VAL A 55 -15.36 -9.51 10.63
N GLU A 56 -15.00 -8.27 10.31
CA GLU A 56 -15.47 -7.02 10.94
C GLU A 56 -14.95 -5.80 10.15
N PHE A 57 -15.85 -4.89 9.75
CA PHE A 57 -15.49 -3.59 9.18
C PHE A 57 -15.96 -2.47 10.10
N SER A 58 -15.02 -1.78 10.75
CA SER A 58 -15.31 -0.66 11.65
C SER A 58 -15.63 0.62 10.86
N ILE A 59 -16.73 1.28 11.22
CA ILE A 59 -17.14 2.57 10.64
C ILE A 59 -16.66 3.68 11.57
N ALA A 60 -15.77 4.55 11.08
CA ALA A 60 -15.28 5.71 11.84
C ALA A 60 -16.41 6.70 12.16
N ALA A 61 -16.28 7.46 13.25
CA ALA A 61 -17.32 8.37 13.74
C ALA A 61 -17.82 9.38 12.69
N ASP A 62 -16.91 9.87 11.83
CA ASP A 62 -17.23 10.82 10.76
C ASP A 62 -18.17 10.23 9.70
N PHE A 63 -18.21 8.89 9.59
CA PHE A 63 -19.02 8.14 8.63
C PHE A 63 -20.29 7.55 9.23
N ARG A 64 -20.63 7.91 10.48
CA ARG A 64 -21.85 7.46 11.14
C ARG A 64 -22.99 8.43 10.87
N GLY A 65 -24.11 7.88 10.39
CA GLY A 65 -25.35 8.61 10.17
C GLY A 65 -26.18 8.81 11.45
N ALA A 66 -27.37 9.39 11.28
CA ALA A 66 -28.32 9.59 12.38
C ALA A 66 -29.77 9.40 11.92
N LEU A 67 -30.59 8.77 12.76
CA LEU A 67 -32.02 8.63 12.54
C LEU A 67 -32.74 9.91 12.99
N GLY A 68 -33.50 10.54 12.08
CA GLY A 68 -34.32 11.70 12.40
C GLY A 68 -35.60 11.34 13.16
N VAL A 69 -35.98 12.14 14.14
CA VAL A 69 -37.17 11.92 14.99
C VAL A 69 -37.92 13.22 15.24
N GLY A 70 -39.24 13.13 15.45
CA GLY A 70 -40.09 14.30 15.73
C GLY A 70 -40.11 15.35 14.61
N GLY A 71 -40.07 14.91 13.33
CA GLY A 71 -40.10 15.80 12.16
C GLY A 71 -38.75 16.39 11.75
N THR A 72 -37.67 16.06 12.47
CA THR A 72 -36.30 16.41 12.06
C THR A 72 -35.77 15.36 11.09
N ALA A 73 -35.13 15.79 10.00
CA ALA A 73 -34.51 14.88 9.05
C ALA A 73 -33.30 14.15 9.69
N GLY A 74 -33.05 12.91 9.28
CA GLY A 74 -31.84 12.19 9.66
C GLY A 74 -30.58 12.76 9.01
N LYS A 75 -29.41 12.29 9.45
CA LYS A 75 -28.13 12.56 8.81
C LYS A 75 -27.74 11.34 7.99
N HIS A 76 -27.79 11.45 6.67
CA HIS A 76 -27.15 10.49 5.78
C HIS A 76 -25.69 10.87 5.61
N VAL A 77 -24.78 9.92 5.81
CA VAL A 77 -23.37 10.09 5.48
C VAL A 77 -23.04 9.07 4.41
N CYS A 78 -22.62 9.56 3.24
CA CYS A 78 -21.99 8.69 2.26
C CYS A 78 -20.60 8.36 2.82
N PRO A 79 -20.25 7.09 3.08
CA PRO A 79 -18.85 6.76 3.33
C PRO A 79 -18.01 7.29 2.15
N PRO A 80 -16.73 7.66 2.38
CA PRO A 80 -15.84 7.95 1.26
C PRO A 80 -15.89 6.70 0.41
N THR A 81 -16.09 6.87 -0.89
CA THR A 81 -16.03 5.76 -1.82
C THR A 81 -14.61 5.19 -1.70
N ILE A 82 -14.46 4.09 -0.97
CA ILE A 82 -13.17 3.40 -0.88
C ILE A 82 -13.10 2.55 -2.15
N ILE A 83 -12.61 3.15 -3.23
CA ILE A 83 -12.56 2.50 -4.53
C ILE A 83 -11.25 1.74 -4.63
N PRO A 84 -11.28 0.40 -4.69
CA PRO A 84 -10.07 -0.37 -4.91
C PRO A 84 -9.57 -0.15 -6.35
N GLY A 85 -8.34 -0.57 -6.61
CA GLY A 85 -7.71 -0.44 -7.92
C GLY A 85 -6.64 -1.49 -8.12
N ALA A 86 -6.21 -1.66 -9.36
CA ALA A 86 -5.13 -2.56 -9.71
C ALA A 86 -3.83 -2.15 -9.00
N CYS A 87 -3.25 -3.10 -8.29
CA CYS A 87 -1.98 -3.00 -7.61
C CYS A 87 -0.99 -3.96 -8.28
N CYS A 88 0.14 -3.41 -8.73
CA CYS A 88 1.15 -4.15 -9.44
C CYS A 88 2.33 -4.48 -8.53
N PHE A 89 2.71 -5.75 -8.52
CA PHE A 89 3.86 -6.26 -7.79
C PHE A 89 4.94 -6.74 -8.77
N ASP A 90 6.16 -6.96 -8.24
CA ASP A 90 7.41 -7.30 -8.94
C ASP A 90 7.27 -7.91 -10.35
N GLY A 91 8.00 -7.34 -11.31
CA GLY A 91 8.13 -7.86 -12.67
C GLY A 91 6.91 -7.66 -13.58
N GLY A 92 5.90 -6.90 -13.14
CA GLY A 92 4.77 -6.52 -14.01
C GLY A 92 3.74 -7.61 -14.29
N ASN A 93 3.97 -8.83 -13.82
CA ASN A 93 3.07 -9.95 -14.10
C ASN A 93 2.11 -10.28 -12.96
N THR A 94 2.32 -9.74 -11.77
CA THR A 94 1.44 -9.97 -10.62
C THR A 94 0.56 -8.75 -10.38
N CYS A 95 -0.75 -8.92 -10.54
CA CYS A 95 -1.75 -7.87 -10.31
C CYS A 95 -2.79 -8.34 -9.30
N GLN A 96 -3.10 -7.51 -8.31
CA GLN A 96 -4.22 -7.70 -7.39
C GLN A 96 -5.05 -6.42 -7.29
N VAL A 97 -6.36 -6.54 -7.13
CA VAL A 97 -7.23 -5.38 -6.91
C VAL A 97 -7.27 -5.10 -5.40
N LEU A 98 -6.60 -4.03 -4.97
CA LEU A 98 -6.40 -3.68 -3.56
C LEU A 98 -6.78 -2.22 -3.31
N LEU A 99 -6.93 -1.82 -2.05
CA LEU A 99 -6.98 -0.41 -1.71
C LEU A 99 -5.61 0.26 -1.88
N ARG A 100 -5.59 1.57 -2.13
CA ARG A 100 -4.34 2.34 -2.23
C ARG A 100 -3.41 2.10 -1.04
N ALA A 101 -3.95 2.15 0.18
CA ALA A 101 -3.17 2.00 1.40
C ALA A 101 -2.58 0.58 1.53
N GLU A 102 -3.35 -0.45 1.19
CA GLU A 102 -2.91 -1.85 1.18
C GLU A 102 -1.84 -2.08 0.12
N CYS A 103 -2.08 -1.57 -1.09
CA CYS A 103 -1.15 -1.68 -2.21
C CYS A 103 0.22 -1.08 -1.86
N VAL A 104 0.24 0.17 -1.39
CA VAL A 104 1.49 0.85 -0.98
C VAL A 104 2.11 0.17 0.24
N GLY A 105 1.30 -0.28 1.20
CA GLY A 105 1.77 -0.99 2.39
C GLY A 105 2.44 -2.33 2.08
N MET A 106 2.05 -2.98 0.98
CA MET A 106 2.64 -4.22 0.48
C MET A 106 3.79 -3.97 -0.52
N GLY A 107 4.21 -2.72 -0.74
CA GLY A 107 5.27 -2.36 -1.68
C GLY A 107 4.85 -2.40 -3.16
N GLY A 108 3.55 -2.46 -3.45
CA GLY A 108 3.03 -2.48 -4.82
C GLY A 108 2.72 -1.09 -5.40
N HIS A 109 2.53 -1.05 -6.71
CA HIS A 109 2.22 0.17 -7.48
C HIS A 109 0.74 0.28 -7.79
N PHE A 110 0.08 1.22 -7.13
CA PHE A 110 -1.34 1.48 -7.33
C PHE A 110 -1.58 2.20 -8.66
N LYS A 111 -2.37 1.61 -9.55
CA LYS A 111 -2.64 2.15 -10.90
C LYS A 111 -3.77 3.18 -10.95
N GLY A 112 -4.49 3.35 -9.85
CA GLY A 112 -5.59 4.29 -9.74
C GLY A 112 -6.88 3.61 -9.31
N GLU A 113 -7.80 4.38 -8.77
CA GLU A 113 -9.12 3.91 -8.38
C GLU A 113 -9.88 3.39 -9.61
N ASP A 114 -10.68 2.34 -9.42
CA ASP A 114 -11.53 1.70 -10.44
C ASP A 114 -10.75 1.03 -11.60
N THR A 115 -9.43 0.86 -11.43
CA THR A 115 -8.62 0.07 -12.37
C THR A 115 -8.72 -1.43 -12.05
N VAL A 116 -8.71 -2.27 -13.08
CA VAL A 116 -8.86 -3.73 -12.96
C VAL A 116 -7.60 -4.48 -13.37
N CYS A 117 -7.44 -5.72 -12.91
CA CYS A 117 -6.30 -6.60 -13.28
C CYS A 117 -6.52 -7.43 -14.54
N ALA A 118 -7.66 -7.28 -15.22
CA ALA A 118 -8.00 -8.01 -16.43
C ALA A 118 -8.57 -7.05 -17.48
N PRO A 119 -7.83 -6.77 -18.58
CA PRO A 119 -6.45 -7.23 -18.87
C PRO A 119 -5.43 -6.67 -17.86
N ASN A 120 -4.31 -7.39 -17.63
CA ASN A 120 -3.31 -7.00 -16.65
C ASN A 120 -2.70 -5.63 -17.01
N PRO A 121 -2.89 -4.57 -16.20
CA PRO A 121 -2.36 -3.23 -16.47
C PRO A 121 -0.91 -3.06 -15.99
N CYS A 122 -0.32 -4.09 -15.39
CA CYS A 122 1.01 -4.03 -14.84
C CYS A 122 2.06 -4.08 -15.96
N PRO A 123 3.04 -3.15 -15.95
CA PRO A 123 4.01 -3.06 -17.03
C PRO A 123 5.02 -4.20 -16.93
N THR A 124 5.14 -5.00 -17.99
CA THR A 124 6.12 -6.09 -18.10
C THR A 124 7.54 -5.59 -18.35
N THR A 125 7.71 -4.28 -18.50
CA THR A 125 8.99 -3.61 -18.74
C THR A 125 9.16 -2.43 -17.79
N TRP A 126 10.39 -2.12 -17.43
CA TRP A 126 10.76 -0.99 -16.56
C TRP A 126 11.93 -0.22 -17.18
N ALA A 127 12.33 0.87 -16.52
CA ALA A 127 13.44 1.69 -16.97
C ALA A 127 14.75 0.90 -16.91
N CYS A 128 15.37 0.75 -18.06
CA CYS A 128 16.73 0.27 -18.24
C CYS A 128 17.60 1.43 -18.71
N CYS A 129 18.58 1.81 -17.90
CA CYS A 129 19.55 2.82 -18.29
C CYS A 129 20.74 2.18 -19.01
N ILE A 130 20.96 2.56 -20.26
CA ILE A 130 22.13 2.16 -21.06
C ILE A 130 22.89 3.45 -21.39
N GLY A 131 24.02 3.65 -20.70
CA GLY A 131 24.71 4.94 -20.70
C GLY A 131 23.81 6.05 -20.14
N SER A 132 23.59 7.11 -20.92
CA SER A 132 22.72 8.23 -20.54
C SER A 132 21.27 8.10 -21.06
N LEU A 133 20.96 7.02 -21.77
CA LEU A 133 19.64 6.80 -22.38
C LEU A 133 18.81 5.84 -21.54
N CYS A 134 17.50 6.05 -21.53
CA CYS A 134 16.54 5.19 -20.84
C CYS A 134 15.68 4.43 -21.87
N PHE A 135 15.57 3.12 -21.70
CA PHE A 135 14.74 2.24 -22.50
C PHE A 135 13.76 1.49 -21.60
N MET A 136 12.55 1.22 -22.10
CA MET A 136 11.59 0.36 -21.41
C MET A 136 11.82 -1.08 -21.86
N LEU A 137 12.61 -1.84 -21.10
CA LEU A 137 13.00 -3.23 -21.41
C LEU A 137 12.49 -4.17 -20.32
N SER A 138 12.49 -5.48 -20.56
CA SER A 138 12.40 -6.46 -19.49
C SER A 138 13.72 -6.54 -18.70
N GLU A 139 13.70 -7.18 -17.52
CA GLU A 139 14.91 -7.39 -16.72
C GLU A 139 15.97 -8.14 -17.53
N ASP A 140 15.59 -9.26 -18.15
CA ASP A 140 16.48 -10.09 -18.96
C ASP A 140 17.09 -9.31 -20.11
N GLU A 141 16.30 -8.53 -20.86
CA GLU A 141 16.82 -7.69 -21.94
C GLU A 141 17.80 -6.64 -21.38
N CYS A 142 17.46 -6.00 -20.26
CA CYS A 142 18.30 -4.95 -19.69
C CYS A 142 19.67 -5.46 -19.20
N VAL A 143 19.69 -6.58 -18.46
CA VAL A 143 20.94 -7.11 -17.87
C VAL A 143 21.85 -7.75 -18.93
N ASN A 144 21.28 -8.18 -20.05
CA ASN A 144 22.06 -8.69 -21.18
C ASN A 144 22.65 -7.58 -22.05
N GLU A 145 22.17 -6.34 -21.94
CA GLU A 145 22.77 -5.18 -22.60
C GLU A 145 24.05 -4.73 -21.86
N GLN A 146 25.09 -4.40 -22.63
CA GLN A 146 26.39 -4.05 -22.06
C GLN A 146 26.29 -2.75 -21.25
N GLY A 147 26.42 -2.86 -19.92
CA GLY A 147 26.30 -1.71 -19.01
C GLY A 147 24.86 -1.30 -18.71
N GLY A 148 23.88 -2.17 -18.97
CA GLY A 148 22.49 -1.96 -18.59
C GLY A 148 22.31 -1.87 -17.07
N ARG A 149 21.67 -0.80 -16.62
CA ARG A 149 21.28 -0.59 -15.21
C ARG A 149 19.77 -0.72 -15.11
N TRP A 150 19.34 -1.87 -14.61
CA TRP A 150 17.92 -2.15 -14.41
C TRP A 150 17.37 -1.38 -13.21
N LEU A 151 16.27 -0.65 -13.42
CA LEU A 151 15.60 0.15 -12.40
C LEU A 151 14.18 -0.39 -12.21
N VAL A 152 14.06 -1.35 -11.30
CA VAL A 152 12.74 -1.84 -10.86
C VAL A 152 11.88 -0.66 -10.42
N ASP A 153 10.59 -0.71 -10.77
CA ASP A 153 9.60 0.27 -10.33
C ASP A 153 9.80 1.72 -10.79
N ARG A 154 10.70 1.94 -11.76
CA ARG A 154 10.91 3.26 -12.37
C ARG A 154 10.52 3.21 -13.84
N LEU A 155 9.88 4.28 -14.31
CA LEU A 155 9.55 4.49 -15.72
C LEU A 155 10.49 5.54 -16.31
N CYS A 156 10.80 5.42 -17.60
CA CYS A 156 11.67 6.39 -18.27
C CYS A 156 11.14 7.83 -18.25
N SER A 157 9.83 8.05 -18.05
CA SER A 157 9.24 9.38 -17.93
C SER A 157 9.69 10.15 -16.68
N GLY A 158 10.24 9.47 -15.66
CA GLY A 158 10.71 10.06 -14.40
C GLY A 158 12.16 9.74 -14.08
N VAL A 159 12.93 9.22 -15.04
CA VAL A 159 14.32 8.82 -14.86
C VAL A 159 15.23 9.63 -15.78
N VAL A 160 16.26 10.23 -15.18
CA VAL A 160 17.40 10.80 -15.90
C VAL A 160 18.61 9.94 -15.61
N CYS A 161 18.99 9.07 -16.55
CA CYS A 161 20.04 8.06 -16.33
C CYS A 161 21.41 8.66 -15.98
N ALA A 162 21.70 9.87 -16.46
CA ALA A 162 22.94 10.57 -16.16
C ALA A 162 23.08 10.96 -14.67
N ASP A 163 21.96 11.09 -13.96
CA ASP A 163 21.95 11.53 -12.56
C ASP A 163 22.01 10.34 -11.59
N LEU A 164 21.84 9.11 -12.08
CA LEU A 164 21.81 7.90 -11.28
C LEU A 164 23.18 7.24 -11.18
N HIS A 165 23.63 6.99 -9.95
CA HIS A 165 24.84 6.23 -9.67
C HIS A 165 24.59 5.22 -8.55
N VAL A 166 25.57 4.34 -8.33
CA VAL A 166 25.53 3.36 -7.25
C VAL A 166 25.43 4.07 -5.90
N CYS A 167 24.42 3.68 -5.13
CA CYS A 167 24.20 4.07 -3.75
C CYS A 167 24.22 2.83 -2.86
N CYS A 168 25.14 2.83 -1.91
CA CYS A 168 25.27 1.76 -0.94
C CYS A 168 24.47 2.08 0.32
N LEU A 169 23.36 1.37 0.49
CA LEU A 169 22.51 1.49 1.66
C LEU A 169 23.05 0.63 2.82
N PRO A 170 22.64 0.93 4.08
CA PRO A 170 22.95 0.07 5.22
C PRO A 170 22.55 -1.39 4.95
N GLY A 171 23.36 -2.34 5.43
CA GLY A 171 23.09 -3.77 5.25
C GLY A 171 23.51 -4.34 3.89
N ASN A 172 24.49 -3.73 3.21
CA ASN A 172 25.06 -4.22 1.95
C ASN A 172 24.12 -4.19 0.74
N SER A 173 23.07 -3.36 0.79
CA SER A 173 22.15 -3.19 -0.34
C SER A 173 22.70 -2.17 -1.34
N CYS A 174 22.68 -2.53 -2.63
CA CYS A 174 23.16 -1.70 -3.73
C CYS A 174 21.99 -1.31 -4.62
N VAL A 175 21.76 0.00 -4.78
CA VAL A 175 20.69 0.55 -5.61
C VAL A 175 21.21 1.72 -6.44
N TYR A 176 20.53 2.07 -7.53
CA TYR A 176 20.85 3.25 -8.32
C TYR A 176 19.96 4.42 -7.91
N LEU A 177 20.54 5.45 -7.32
CA LEU A 177 19.83 6.64 -6.85
C LEU A 177 20.54 7.91 -7.31
N THR A 178 19.84 9.04 -7.29
CA THR A 178 20.50 10.34 -7.38
C THR A 178 21.29 10.62 -6.10
N ALA A 179 22.26 11.53 -6.16
CA ALA A 179 23.04 11.92 -4.98
C ALA A 179 22.15 12.39 -3.81
N ALA A 180 21.06 13.11 -4.11
CA ALA A 180 20.11 13.60 -3.12
C ALA A 180 19.26 12.47 -2.52
N GLU A 181 18.72 11.57 -3.34
CA GLU A 181 17.95 10.40 -2.87
C GLU A 181 18.83 9.47 -2.02
N CYS A 182 20.07 9.23 -2.45
CA CYS A 182 21.01 8.40 -1.71
C CYS A 182 21.33 8.97 -0.32
N ALA A 183 21.61 10.28 -0.24
CA ALA A 183 21.83 10.96 1.02
C ALA A 183 20.58 10.93 1.92
N GLY A 184 19.39 11.13 1.33
CA GLY A 184 18.11 11.04 2.03
C GLY A 184 17.81 9.65 2.59
N ALA A 185 18.27 8.59 1.91
CA ALA A 185 18.18 7.21 2.36
C ALA A 185 19.27 6.81 3.38
N GLY A 186 20.17 7.73 3.74
CA GLY A 186 21.30 7.44 4.63
C GLY A 186 22.37 6.54 4.00
N GLY A 187 22.40 6.47 2.67
CA GLY A 187 23.36 5.68 1.91
C GLY A 187 24.66 6.41 1.60
N ALA A 188 25.68 5.64 1.22
CA ALA A 188 26.94 6.14 0.70
C ALA A 188 26.88 6.19 -0.84
N TYR A 189 26.91 7.40 -1.40
CA TYR A 189 26.91 7.63 -2.84
C TYR A 189 28.30 7.34 -3.41
N VAL A 190 28.40 6.43 -4.38
CA VAL A 190 29.67 6.00 -4.96
C VAL A 190 30.03 6.92 -6.13
N THR A 191 31.13 7.66 -5.97
CA THR A 191 31.67 8.56 -7.01
C THR A 191 32.86 7.97 -7.75
N ASP A 192 33.33 6.78 -7.35
CA ASP A 192 34.47 6.13 -7.98
C ASP A 192 34.10 5.62 -9.39
N PRO A 193 34.81 6.03 -10.45
CA PRO A 193 34.54 5.59 -11.82
C PRO A 193 34.64 4.07 -12.03
N LEU A 194 35.32 3.34 -11.15
CA LEU A 194 35.47 1.88 -11.23
C LEU A 194 34.24 1.12 -10.73
N PHE A 195 33.35 1.78 -9.98
CA PHE A 195 32.22 1.14 -9.30
C PHE A 195 30.89 1.75 -9.79
N GLN A 196 30.60 1.53 -11.07
CA GLN A 196 29.42 2.06 -11.75
C GLN A 196 28.25 1.08 -11.86
N SER A 197 28.42 -0.17 -11.41
CA SER A 197 27.38 -1.19 -11.41
C SER A 197 27.19 -1.77 -10.00
N CYS A 198 26.00 -2.30 -9.74
CA CYS A 198 25.69 -3.13 -8.58
C CYS A 198 25.98 -4.63 -8.82
N ASP A 199 26.54 -4.96 -9.97
CA ASP A 199 26.98 -6.31 -10.31
C ASP A 199 28.40 -6.25 -10.94
N PRO A 200 29.45 -6.72 -10.25
CA PRO A 200 29.42 -7.21 -8.86
C PRO A 200 29.09 -6.09 -7.87
N ASN A 201 28.37 -6.40 -6.78
CA ASN A 201 27.99 -5.43 -5.75
C ASN A 201 29.23 -4.79 -5.10
N PRO A 202 29.47 -3.48 -5.28
CA PRO A 202 30.66 -2.80 -4.77
C PRO A 202 30.50 -2.34 -3.32
N CYS A 203 29.30 -2.51 -2.74
CA CYS A 203 29.02 -2.04 -1.39
C CYS A 203 29.80 -2.84 -0.35
N PRO A 204 30.36 -2.17 0.66
CA PRO A 204 31.12 -2.85 1.69
C PRO A 204 30.19 -3.72 2.53
N VAL A 205 30.45 -5.02 2.55
CA VAL A 205 29.98 -5.87 3.64
C VAL A 205 30.60 -5.35 4.93
N SER A 206 29.83 -5.25 6.00
CA SER A 206 30.34 -4.88 7.32
C SER A 206 31.29 -5.97 7.81
N VAL A 207 32.56 -5.90 7.43
CA VAL A 207 33.60 -6.67 8.10
C VAL A 207 33.86 -5.96 9.42
N GLU A 208 33.47 -6.59 10.54
CA GLU A 208 34.10 -6.25 11.81
C GLU A 208 35.60 -6.36 11.58
N GLY A 209 36.33 -5.26 11.75
CA GLY A 209 37.76 -5.22 11.49
C GLY A 209 38.48 -6.20 12.41
N ALA A 210 38.74 -7.41 11.91
CA ALA A 210 39.58 -8.36 12.61
C ALA A 210 41.02 -7.84 12.52
N SER A 211 41.60 -7.51 13.68
CA SER A 211 43.02 -7.17 13.73
C SER A 211 43.86 -8.34 13.22
N TRP A 212 45.03 -8.07 12.63
CA TRP A 212 45.97 -9.11 12.21
C TRP A 212 46.34 -10.08 13.34
N GLY A 213 46.24 -9.64 14.60
CA GLY A 213 46.39 -10.48 15.79
C GLY A 213 45.28 -11.52 15.94
N THR A 214 44.03 -11.14 15.68
CA THR A 214 42.83 -11.99 15.76
C THR A 214 42.83 -13.10 14.69
N ILE A 215 43.33 -12.79 13.50
CA ILE A 215 43.45 -13.76 12.40
C ILE A 215 44.53 -14.80 12.73
N LYS A 216 45.69 -14.37 13.27
CA LYS A 216 46.78 -15.29 13.63
C LYS A 216 46.43 -16.27 14.74
N SER A 217 45.53 -15.93 15.66
CA SER A 217 45.12 -16.84 16.74
C SER A 217 44.21 -17.98 16.28
N LEU A 218 43.57 -17.87 15.10
CA LEU A 218 42.70 -18.91 14.55
C LEU A 218 43.45 -20.03 13.82
N TYR A 219 44.73 -19.81 13.48
CA TYR A 219 45.58 -20.77 12.76
C TYR A 219 46.73 -21.32 13.62
N ARG A 220 46.56 -21.34 14.95
CA ARG A 220 47.39 -22.09 15.90
C ARG A 220 46.66 -23.32 16.39
#